data_AF-A0A0E9XB85-F1
#
_entry.id   AF-A0A0E9XB85-F1
#
_cell.length_a   1.000
_cell.length_b   1.000
_cell.length_c   1.000
_cell.angle_alpha   90.00
_cell.angle_beta   90.00
_cell.angle_gamma   90.00
#
_symmetry.space_group_name_H-M   'P 1'
#
loop_
_entity.id
_entity.type
_entity.pdbx_description
1 polymer ?
#
loop_
_entity_poly.entity_id
_entity_poly.type
_entity_poly.pdbx_seq_one_letter_code
_entity_poly.pdbx_strand_id
1 'polypeptide(L)'
;MMVIAGKVAASKSQVQEAMKAHFEDKKPLDKADEHTQNSLDALQKEFECCGMDKGYQDWGEHIPPSCHCPEYYKNTSKCIEVPKTANVSEEVVYSEPCLPLVVKYVEKAINGMLGILFGFAFFVMIGVVMAVVLLCQMRRQQKPTPMTFSVHSSEPDYKELPEPTENI
;
A
#
# COMPACT_ATOMS: atom_id res chain seq x y z
N MET A 1 14.25 -8.68 11.76
CA MET A 1 14.17 -8.61 10.28
C MET A 1 14.20 -9.98 9.60
N MET A 2 14.95 -10.98 10.10
CA MET A 2 14.99 -12.33 9.49
C MET A 2 13.66 -13.12 9.52
N VAL A 3 12.80 -12.93 10.53
CA VAL A 3 11.49 -13.62 10.61
C VAL A 3 10.51 -13.16 9.52
N ILE A 4 10.66 -11.93 9.02
CA ILE A 4 9.81 -11.38 7.96
C ILE A 4 10.21 -11.97 6.60
N ALA A 5 11.52 -12.09 6.34
CA ALA A 5 12.04 -12.67 5.10
C ALA A 5 11.61 -14.14 4.90
N GLY A 6 11.59 -14.94 5.96
CA GLY A 6 11.16 -16.35 5.90
C GLY A 6 9.67 -16.52 5.55
N LYS A 7 8.81 -15.59 5.98
CA LYS A 7 7.36 -15.62 5.65
C LYS A 7 7.08 -15.15 4.23
N VAL A 8 7.86 -14.21 3.70
CA VAL A 8 7.71 -13.69 2.33
C VAL A 8 8.10 -14.74 1.28
N ALA A 9 9.15 -15.53 1.54
CA ALA A 9 9.51 -16.64 0.66
C ALA A 9 8.40 -17.71 0.58
N ALA A 10 7.76 -18.02 1.71
CA ALA A 10 6.64 -18.96 1.79
C ALA A 10 5.33 -18.42 1.16
N SER A 11 5.16 -17.09 1.09
CA SER A 11 4.02 -16.49 0.36
C SER A 11 4.26 -16.48 -1.15
N LYS A 12 5.51 -16.34 -1.60
CA LYS A 12 5.86 -16.33 -3.03
C LYS A 12 5.47 -17.64 -3.71
N SER A 13 5.79 -18.78 -3.10
CA SER A 13 5.43 -20.09 -3.64
C SER A 13 3.91 -20.30 -3.72
N GLN A 14 3.17 -19.89 -2.68
CA GLN A 14 1.70 -19.98 -2.66
C GLN A 14 1.05 -19.09 -3.73
N VAL A 15 1.51 -17.85 -3.90
CA VAL A 15 0.99 -16.95 -4.94
C VAL A 15 1.27 -17.52 -6.33
N GLN A 16 2.50 -18.01 -6.55
CA GLN A 16 2.87 -18.62 -7.82
C GLN A 16 2.03 -19.86 -8.13
N GLU A 17 1.80 -20.72 -7.15
CA GLU A 17 0.97 -21.92 -7.29
C GLU A 17 -0.50 -21.57 -7.55
N ALA A 18 -1.05 -20.60 -6.84
CA ALA A 18 -2.43 -20.14 -7.05
C ALA A 18 -2.63 -19.52 -8.43
N MET A 19 -1.70 -18.67 -8.90
CA MET A 19 -1.75 -18.11 -10.25
C MET A 19 -1.60 -19.21 -11.31
N LYS A 20 -0.67 -20.16 -11.10
CA LYS A 20 -0.52 -21.29 -12.01
C LYS A 20 -1.82 -22.08 -12.11
N ALA A 21 -2.40 -22.49 -10.98
CA ALA A 21 -3.66 -23.24 -10.96
C ALA A 21 -4.81 -22.47 -11.64
N HIS A 22 -4.89 -21.15 -11.43
CA HIS A 22 -5.90 -20.31 -12.07
C HIS A 22 -5.79 -20.31 -13.61
N PHE A 23 -4.57 -20.21 -14.15
CA PHE A 23 -4.35 -20.17 -15.59
C PHE A 23 -4.27 -21.54 -16.24
N GLU A 24 -3.95 -22.62 -15.50
CA GLU A 24 -4.02 -23.99 -16.04
C GLU A 24 -5.44 -24.38 -16.49
N ASP A 25 -6.48 -24.00 -15.74
CA ASP A 25 -7.89 -24.25 -16.11
C ASP A 25 -8.33 -23.50 -17.37
N LYS A 26 -7.61 -22.41 -17.70
CA LYS A 26 -7.90 -21.54 -18.84
C LYS A 26 -7.12 -21.90 -20.10
N LYS A 27 -6.30 -22.96 -20.07
CA LYS A 27 -5.52 -23.38 -21.24
C LYS A 27 -6.37 -24.18 -22.24
N PRO A 28 -6.09 -24.04 -23.55
CA PRO A 28 -5.11 -23.14 -24.12
C PRO A 28 -5.60 -21.68 -24.12
N LEU A 29 -4.69 -20.73 -23.91
CA LEU A 29 -5.05 -19.32 -23.63
C LEU A 29 -5.72 -18.62 -24.82
N ASP A 30 -5.53 -19.13 -26.03
CA ASP A 30 -6.19 -18.67 -27.26
C ASP A 30 -7.70 -18.96 -27.29
N LYS A 31 -8.17 -19.88 -26.42
CA LYS A 31 -9.59 -20.23 -26.27
C LYS A 31 -10.21 -19.71 -24.97
N ALA A 32 -9.45 -18.98 -24.16
CA ALA A 32 -9.96 -18.36 -22.95
C ALA A 32 -10.97 -17.25 -23.26
N ASP A 33 -11.76 -16.86 -22.25
CA ASP A 33 -12.70 -15.75 -22.36
C ASP A 33 -12.00 -14.42 -22.68
N GLU A 34 -12.72 -13.51 -23.33
CA GLU A 34 -12.20 -12.21 -23.81
C GLU A 34 -11.55 -11.39 -22.68
N HIS A 35 -12.12 -11.43 -21.48
CA HIS A 35 -11.57 -10.73 -20.31
C HIS A 35 -10.18 -11.27 -19.93
N THR A 36 -10.02 -12.59 -19.93
CA THR A 36 -8.74 -13.26 -19.66
C THR A 36 -7.71 -12.92 -20.73
N GLN A 37 -8.09 -12.94 -22.01
CA GLN A 37 -7.20 -12.57 -23.12
C GLN A 37 -6.77 -11.11 -23.05
N ASN A 38 -7.70 -10.18 -22.84
CA ASN A 38 -7.40 -8.75 -22.70
C ASN A 38 -6.45 -8.48 -21.52
N SER A 39 -6.64 -9.18 -20.40
CA SER A 39 -5.78 -9.07 -19.23
C SER A 39 -4.36 -9.59 -19.51
N LEU A 40 -4.24 -10.73 -20.19
CA LEU A 40 -2.96 -11.29 -20.61
C LEU A 40 -2.26 -10.39 -21.64
N ASP A 41 -3.01 -9.81 -22.58
CA ASP A 41 -2.45 -8.88 -23.56
C ASP A 41 -1.85 -7.63 -22.92
N ALA A 42 -2.54 -7.06 -21.94
CA ALA A 42 -2.02 -5.93 -21.18
C ALA A 42 -0.75 -6.33 -20.40
N LEU A 43 -0.78 -7.50 -19.75
CA LEU A 43 0.34 -8.01 -18.97
C LEU A 43 1.58 -8.28 -19.82
N GLN A 44 1.41 -8.96 -20.96
CA GLN A 44 2.50 -9.29 -21.88
C GLN A 44 3.16 -8.03 -22.45
N LYS A 45 2.38 -6.99 -22.76
CA LYS A 45 2.90 -5.69 -23.21
C LYS A 45 3.67 -4.95 -22.12
N GLU A 46 3.14 -4.94 -20.89
CA GLU A 46 3.75 -4.23 -19.76
C GLU A 46 5.06 -4.90 -19.31
N PHE A 47 5.08 -6.22 -19.27
CA PHE A 47 6.21 -6.99 -18.74
C PHE A 47 7.13 -7.59 -19.80
N GLU A 48 6.82 -7.40 -21.09
CA GLU A 48 7.61 -7.93 -22.22
C GLU A 48 7.88 -9.45 -22.07
N CYS A 49 6.80 -10.18 -21.79
CA CYS A 49 6.77 -11.62 -21.54
C CYS A 49 5.73 -12.29 -22.45
N CYS A 50 5.73 -13.61 -22.53
CA CYS A 50 4.74 -14.36 -23.33
C CYS A 50 4.17 -15.54 -22.56
N GLY A 51 2.84 -15.71 -22.61
CA GLY A 51 2.12 -16.73 -21.85
C GLY A 51 2.25 -16.54 -20.35
N MET A 52 1.68 -17.46 -19.57
CA MET A 52 1.64 -17.33 -18.12
C MET A 52 2.72 -18.17 -17.43
N ASP A 53 2.69 -19.49 -17.58
CA ASP A 53 3.56 -20.46 -16.91
C ASP A 53 4.61 -21.07 -17.84
N LYS A 54 4.22 -21.60 -19.00
CA LYS A 54 5.11 -22.32 -19.93
C LYS A 54 5.55 -21.49 -21.13
N GLY A 55 5.42 -20.17 -21.04
CA GLY A 55 5.81 -19.28 -22.12
C GLY A 55 4.77 -19.31 -23.25
N TYR A 56 5.24 -19.17 -24.49
CA TYR A 56 4.39 -19.26 -25.68
C TYR A 56 3.58 -20.56 -25.78
N GLN A 57 4.04 -21.65 -25.13
CA GLN A 57 3.38 -22.96 -25.16
C GLN A 57 2.05 -23.01 -24.40
N ASP A 58 1.73 -21.97 -23.63
CA ASP A 58 0.41 -21.84 -23.02
C ASP A 58 -0.67 -21.43 -24.03
N TRP A 59 -0.25 -20.85 -25.17
CA TRP A 59 -1.12 -20.56 -26.30
C TRP A 59 -1.34 -21.83 -27.13
N GLY A 60 -2.52 -21.92 -27.74
CA GLY A 60 -2.88 -23.00 -28.63
C GLY A 60 -2.38 -22.75 -30.05
N GLU A 61 -3.31 -22.57 -30.98
CA GLU A 61 -2.97 -22.34 -32.40
C GLU A 61 -2.67 -20.87 -32.68
N HIS A 62 -3.20 -19.96 -31.86
CA HIS A 62 -3.06 -18.53 -32.05
C HIS A 62 -2.28 -17.88 -30.90
N ILE A 63 -1.10 -17.33 -31.23
CA ILE A 63 -0.32 -16.49 -30.32
C ILE A 63 -0.72 -15.02 -30.58
N PRO A 64 -1.07 -14.24 -29.55
CA PRO A 64 -1.51 -12.87 -29.75
C PRO A 64 -0.33 -11.93 -30.07
N PRO A 65 -0.56 -10.82 -30.77
CA PRO A 65 0.47 -9.84 -31.09
C PRO A 65 1.17 -9.22 -29.86
N SER A 66 0.52 -9.25 -28.70
CA SER A 66 1.08 -8.79 -27.42
C SER A 66 2.30 -9.60 -26.95
N CYS A 67 2.46 -10.84 -27.46
CA CYS A 67 3.59 -11.72 -27.19
C CYS A 67 4.75 -11.52 -28.21
N HIS A 68 4.52 -10.76 -29.30
CA HIS A 68 5.52 -10.56 -30.34
C HIS A 68 6.68 -9.73 -29.84
N CYS A 69 7.89 -10.25 -30.04
CA CYS A 69 9.11 -9.57 -29.65
C CYS A 69 9.51 -8.55 -30.72
N PRO A 70 9.84 -7.31 -30.34
CA PRO A 70 10.37 -6.31 -31.26
C PRO A 70 11.66 -6.77 -31.99
N GLU A 71 11.81 -6.40 -33.26
CA GLU A 71 13.00 -6.73 -34.10
C GLU A 71 14.33 -6.30 -33.45
N TYR A 72 14.36 -5.21 -32.66
CA TYR A 72 15.59 -4.78 -31.99
C TYR A 72 16.09 -5.78 -30.93
N TYR A 73 15.21 -6.64 -30.40
CA TYR A 73 15.58 -7.69 -29.46
C TYR A 73 15.88 -9.03 -30.13
N LYS A 74 15.73 -9.15 -31.46
CA LYS A 74 15.85 -10.43 -32.19
C LYS A 74 17.19 -11.16 -31.95
N ASN A 75 18.27 -10.41 -31.75
CA ASN A 75 19.61 -10.96 -31.48
C ASN A 75 19.93 -11.07 -29.99
N THR A 76 18.92 -10.95 -29.12
CA THR A 76 19.07 -11.03 -27.66
C THR A 76 18.38 -12.30 -27.13
N SER A 77 18.78 -12.76 -25.95
CA SER A 77 18.13 -13.89 -25.27
C SER A 77 16.69 -13.62 -24.83
N LYS A 78 16.18 -12.41 -25.07
CA LYS A 78 14.84 -11.98 -24.69
C LYS A 78 13.76 -12.49 -25.64
N CYS A 79 14.15 -12.89 -26.85
CA CYS A 79 13.23 -13.45 -27.83
C CYS A 79 13.62 -14.87 -28.23
N ILE A 80 12.64 -15.62 -28.70
CA ILE A 80 12.83 -16.92 -29.34
C ILE A 80 12.01 -16.99 -30.62
N GLU A 81 12.52 -17.73 -31.60
CA GLU A 81 11.79 -18.08 -32.82
C GLU A 81 10.90 -19.29 -32.54
N VAL A 82 9.61 -19.18 -32.88
CA VAL A 82 8.65 -20.28 -32.74
C VAL A 82 8.13 -20.72 -34.12
N PRO A 83 7.95 -22.05 -34.31
CA PRO A 83 7.47 -22.58 -35.57
C PRO A 83 6.00 -22.22 -35.76
N LYS A 84 5.66 -21.56 -36.87
CA LYS A 84 4.25 -21.29 -37.23
C LYS A 84 3.56 -22.53 -37.75
N THR A 85 2.34 -22.75 -37.29
CA THR A 85 1.36 -23.63 -37.94
C THR A 85 0.75 -22.89 -39.13
N ALA A 86 1.08 -23.34 -40.34
CA ALA A 86 0.59 -22.91 -41.66
C ALA A 86 1.20 -21.63 -42.29
N ASN A 87 2.15 -21.86 -43.21
CA ASN A 87 2.42 -21.12 -44.46
C ASN A 87 2.94 -19.66 -44.46
N VAL A 88 3.44 -19.05 -43.38
CA VAL A 88 4.24 -17.79 -43.44
C VAL A 88 5.31 -17.78 -42.33
N SER A 89 6.36 -16.97 -42.51
CA SER A 89 7.57 -16.73 -41.69
C SER A 89 7.48 -16.94 -40.17
N GLU A 90 8.54 -17.52 -39.61
CA GLU A 90 8.88 -17.64 -38.17
C GLU A 90 8.33 -16.46 -37.34
N GLU A 91 7.62 -16.77 -36.25
CA GLU A 91 7.18 -15.75 -35.29
C GLU A 91 8.27 -15.59 -34.23
N VAL A 92 8.68 -14.36 -33.96
CA VAL A 92 9.63 -14.06 -32.90
C VAL A 92 8.84 -13.57 -31.69
N VAL A 93 8.90 -14.31 -30.59
CA VAL A 93 8.09 -14.05 -29.38
C VAL A 93 8.99 -13.87 -28.15
N TYR A 94 8.46 -13.22 -27.11
CA TYR A 94 9.20 -13.10 -25.85
C TYR A 94 9.50 -14.48 -25.25
N SER A 95 10.74 -14.66 -24.79
CA SER A 95 11.23 -15.94 -24.26
C SER A 95 10.78 -16.22 -22.84
N GLU A 96 10.60 -15.17 -22.02
CA GLU A 96 10.24 -15.32 -20.61
C GLU A 96 8.71 -15.44 -20.41
N PRO A 97 8.26 -16.38 -19.55
CA PRO A 97 6.85 -16.46 -19.12
C PRO A 97 6.50 -15.34 -18.15
N CYS A 98 5.24 -14.89 -18.13
CA CYS A 98 4.85 -13.75 -17.31
C CYS A 98 4.79 -14.04 -15.79
N LEU A 99 4.47 -15.26 -15.38
CA LEU A 99 4.27 -15.63 -13.96
C LEU A 99 5.43 -15.21 -13.04
N PRO A 100 6.72 -15.53 -13.31
CA PRO A 100 7.81 -15.10 -12.45
C PRO A 100 7.99 -13.57 -12.38
N LEU A 101 7.68 -12.84 -13.45
CA LEU A 101 7.74 -11.37 -13.46
C LEU A 101 6.61 -10.77 -12.62
N VAL A 102 5.38 -11.26 -12.80
CA VAL A 102 4.22 -10.81 -12.02
C VAL A 102 4.44 -11.06 -10.54
N VAL A 103 4.88 -12.25 -10.17
CA VAL A 103 5.13 -12.62 -8.77
C VAL A 103 6.19 -11.70 -8.14
N LYS A 104 7.28 -11.40 -8.86
CA LYS A 104 8.29 -10.42 -8.40
C LYS A 104 7.69 -9.02 -8.22
N TYR A 105 6.85 -8.58 -9.16
CA TYR A 105 6.22 -7.26 -9.09
C TYR A 105 5.26 -7.16 -7.89
N VAL A 106 4.40 -8.17 -7.70
CA VAL A 106 3.48 -8.26 -6.56
C VAL A 106 4.24 -8.26 -5.24
N GLU A 107 5.34 -9.03 -5.13
CA GLU A 107 6.19 -9.03 -3.95
C GLU A 107 6.75 -7.63 -3.64
N LYS A 108 7.24 -6.93 -4.67
CA LYS A 108 7.76 -5.57 -4.53
C LYS A 108 6.66 -4.59 -4.12
N ALA A 109 5.46 -4.70 -4.68
CA ALA A 109 4.31 -3.87 -4.34
C ALA A 109 3.86 -4.08 -2.88
N ILE A 110 3.75 -5.34 -2.44
CA ILE A 110 3.41 -5.67 -1.04
C ILE A 110 4.45 -5.11 -0.08
N ASN A 111 5.74 -5.34 -0.37
CA ASN A 111 6.81 -4.82 0.47
C ASN A 111 6.80 -3.29 0.54
N GLY A 112 6.52 -2.61 -0.58
CA GLY A 112 6.35 -1.16 -0.64
C GLY A 112 5.18 -0.68 0.23
N MET A 113 4.00 -1.29 0.10
CA MET A 113 2.81 -0.95 0.90
C MET A 113 3.04 -1.17 2.39
N LEU A 114 3.69 -2.28 2.78
CA LEU A 114 4.04 -2.54 4.17
C LEU A 114 4.94 -1.41 4.71
N GLY A 115 5.96 -0.99 3.95
CA GLY A 115 6.81 0.13 4.33
C GLY A 115 6.04 1.44 4.56
N ILE A 116 5.08 1.74 3.69
CA ILE A 116 4.21 2.92 3.80
C ILE A 116 3.35 2.85 5.08
N LEU A 117 2.72 1.71 5.35
CA LEU A 117 1.90 1.51 6.56
C LEU A 117 2.72 1.65 7.84
N PHE A 118 3.94 1.11 7.86
CA PHE A 118 4.87 1.31 8.97
C PHE A 118 5.24 2.78 9.16
N GLY A 119 5.44 3.52 8.06
CA GLY A 119 5.64 4.96 8.10
C GLY A 119 4.47 5.71 8.75
N PHE A 120 3.24 5.42 8.32
CA PHE A 120 2.05 6.02 8.91
C PHE A 120 1.90 5.68 10.40
N ALA A 121 2.15 4.44 10.80
CA ALA A 121 2.10 4.03 12.21
C ALA A 121 3.09 4.84 13.06
N PHE A 122 4.28 5.12 12.54
CA PHE A 122 5.27 5.96 13.22
C PHE A 122 4.79 7.40 13.42
N PHE A 123 4.18 8.01 12.40
CA PHE A 123 3.60 9.36 12.53
C PHE A 123 2.45 9.42 13.54
N VAL A 124 1.60 8.40 13.57
CA VAL A 124 0.53 8.28 14.57
C VAL A 124 1.11 8.22 15.98
N MET A 125 2.16 7.42 16.20
CA MET A 125 2.82 7.35 17.51
C MET A 125 3.37 8.69 17.98
N ILE A 126 4.02 9.45 17.08
CA ILE A 126 4.46 10.82 17.39
C ILE A 126 3.27 11.71 17.74
N GLY A 127 2.19 11.65 16.97
CA GLY A 127 0.97 12.41 17.25
C GLY A 127 0.38 12.13 18.63
N VAL A 128 0.33 10.86 19.03
CA VAL A 128 -0.14 10.44 20.36
C VAL A 128 0.76 10.99 21.46
N VAL A 129 2.09 10.89 21.31
CA VAL A 129 3.05 11.43 22.29
C VAL A 129 2.87 12.94 22.45
N MET A 130 2.77 13.67 21.34
CA MET A 130 2.56 15.13 21.36
C MET A 130 1.24 15.50 22.04
N ALA A 131 0.15 14.79 21.75
CA ALA A 131 -1.14 15.00 22.39
C ALA A 131 -1.08 14.78 23.91
N VAL A 132 -0.43 13.71 24.37
CA VAL A 132 -0.24 13.44 25.79
C VAL A 132 0.57 14.55 26.47
N VAL A 133 1.64 15.03 25.83
CA VAL A 133 2.45 16.14 26.36
C VAL A 133 1.60 17.41 26.50
N LEU A 134 0.83 17.78 25.49
CA LEU A 134 -0.05 18.96 25.53
C LEU A 134 -1.10 18.85 26.64
N LEU A 135 -1.76 17.70 26.78
CA LEU A 135 -2.73 17.45 27.86
C LEU A 135 -2.09 17.55 29.25
N CYS A 136 -0.87 17.04 29.42
CA CYS A 136 -0.11 17.17 30.66
C CYS A 136 0.22 18.62 30.98
N GLN A 137 0.57 19.44 29.98
CA GLN A 137 0.83 20.87 30.20
C GLN A 137 -0.42 21.62 30.62
N MET A 138 -1.55 21.43 29.92
CA MET A 138 -2.81 22.07 30.27
C MET A 138 -3.25 21.75 31.70
N ARG A 139 -3.17 20.48 32.12
CA ARG A 139 -3.48 20.07 33.50
C ARG A 139 -2.58 20.72 34.54
N ARG A 140 -1.29 20.93 34.24
CA ARG A 140 -0.36 21.62 35.15
C ARG A 140 -0.69 23.10 35.33
N GLN A 141 -1.11 23.77 34.25
CA GLN A 141 -1.51 25.18 34.29
C GLN A 141 -2.83 25.42 35.03
N GLN A 142 -3.63 24.37 35.26
CA GLN A 142 -4.91 24.45 35.95
C GLN A 142 -4.81 24.31 37.48
N LYS A 143 -3.61 24.28 38.07
CA LYS A 143 -3.47 24.40 39.53
C LYS A 143 -4.04 25.75 39.95
N PRO A 144 -5.14 25.80 40.73
CA PRO A 144 -5.77 27.06 41.09
C PRO A 144 -4.77 27.87 41.91
N THR A 145 -4.45 29.07 41.44
CA THR A 145 -3.85 30.10 42.30
C THR A 145 -4.78 30.20 43.51
N PRO A 146 -4.32 29.97 44.75
CA PRO A 146 -5.18 30.12 45.91
C PRO A 146 -5.72 31.55 45.86
N MET A 147 -7.04 31.71 45.74
CA MET A 147 -7.67 33.02 45.87
C MET A 147 -7.43 33.50 47.29
N THR A 148 -6.41 34.34 47.47
CA THR A 148 -6.23 35.09 48.71
C THR A 148 -7.32 36.14 48.76
N PHE A 149 -8.40 35.83 49.47
CA PHE A 149 -9.40 36.82 49.83
C PHE A 149 -8.77 37.75 50.86
N SER A 150 -8.26 38.90 50.44
CA SER A 150 -7.85 39.95 51.37
C SER A 150 -9.13 40.59 51.91
N VAL A 151 -9.56 40.16 53.09
CA VAL A 151 -10.57 40.89 53.87
C VAL A 151 -9.95 42.23 54.25
N HIS A 152 -10.32 43.29 53.55
CA HIS A 152 -10.02 44.65 53.98
C HIS A 152 -11.00 44.99 55.09
N SER A 153 -10.59 44.76 56.34
CA SER A 153 -11.29 45.22 57.53
C SER A 153 -11.13 46.73 57.65
N SER A 154 -11.91 47.49 56.87
CA SER A 154 -12.19 48.89 57.16
C SER A 154 -13.33 48.91 58.19
N GLU A 155 -12.98 49.26 59.42
CA GLU A 155 -13.91 49.48 60.54
C GLU A 155 -14.94 50.55 60.15
N PRO A 156 -16.27 50.31 60.33
CA PRO A 156 -17.26 51.33 60.01
C PRO A 156 -17.20 52.45 61.05
N ASP A 157 -16.92 53.67 60.59
CA ASP A 157 -16.94 54.90 61.38
C ASP A 157 -18.40 55.28 61.71
N TYR A 158 -18.84 55.03 62.94
CA TYR A 158 -20.15 55.46 63.44
C TYR A 158 -20.03 56.83 64.12
N LYS A 159 -20.80 57.80 63.61
CA LYS A 159 -21.00 59.09 64.27
C LYS A 159 -22.18 58.99 65.23
N GLU A 160 -21.91 59.17 66.51
CA GLU A 160 -22.93 59.32 67.56
C GLU A 160 -23.89 60.48 67.23
N LEU A 161 -25.20 60.23 67.32
CA LEU A 161 -26.23 61.27 67.22
C LEU A 161 -26.29 62.04 68.56
N PRO A 162 -26.17 63.37 68.58
CA PRO A 162 -26.38 64.13 69.80
C PRO A 162 -27.87 64.11 70.22
N GLU A 163 -28.14 63.66 71.45
CA GLU A 163 -29.47 63.71 72.07
C GLU A 163 -29.95 65.16 72.27
N PRO A 164 -31.25 65.46 72.01
CA PRO A 164 -31.81 66.78 72.24
C PRO A 164 -31.98 67.08 73.75
N THR A 165 -31.61 68.30 74.14
CA THR A 165 -31.77 68.85 75.48
C THR A 165 -33.24 68.92 75.91
N GLU A 166 -33.60 68.19 76.98
CA GLU A 166 -34.87 68.32 77.69
C GLU A 166 -34.81 69.56 78.61
N ASN A 167 -35.73 70.51 78.40
CA ASN A 167 -35.97 71.65 79.29
C ASN A 167 -37.45 71.72 79.65
N ILE A 168 -37.70 71.90 80.96
CA ILE A 168 -38.95 72.10 81.71
C ILE A 168 -39.51 70.85 82.37
#